data_AF-A0A1Y2G8I8-F1
#
_entry.id   AF-A0A1Y2G8I8-F1
#
_cell.length_a   1.000
_cell.length_b   1.000
_cell.length_c   1.000
_cell.angle_alpha   90.00
_cell.angle_beta   90.00
_cell.angle_gamma   90.00
#
_symmetry.space_group_name_H-M   'P 1'
#
loop_
_entity.id
_entity.type
_entity.pdbx_description
1 polymer ?
#
loop_
_entity_poly.entity_id
_entity_poly.type
_entity_poly.pdbx_seq_one_letter_code
_entity_poly.pdbx_strand_id
1 'polypeptide(L)'
;QRCDDISSYERFDWAIPVIELFHLQMMLATTILRTHYGDIGVPGSLAFYASMLGRNRVTLDGPDFYATNELLQHTFDAMVIRAWGLDLGCDCVQGMLDYILQEKLEQRIDIVLDKLMELSELEQLNGTVSMNAALFIRDMLIYIELSSAIKAGDTGRIHEMLVWVTIFCQVGGTKNYAYELLRLQRGLKYTWTDQ
;
A
#
# COMPACT_ATOMS: atom_id res chain seq x y z
N GLN A 1 -19.10 10.55 -26.68
CA GLN A 1 -20.40 9.90 -26.88
C GLN A 1 -20.42 9.39 -28.30
N ARG A 2 -20.82 8.14 -28.53
CA ARG A 2 -20.80 7.60 -29.90
C ARG A 2 -22.05 8.09 -30.64
N CYS A 3 -21.98 8.22 -31.97
CA CYS A 3 -23.09 8.76 -32.76
C CYS A 3 -24.31 7.82 -32.84
N ASP A 4 -24.15 6.57 -32.43
CA ASP A 4 -25.13 5.48 -32.45
C ASP A 4 -25.87 5.29 -31.12
N ASP A 5 -25.61 6.10 -30.10
CA ASP A 5 -26.30 6.00 -28.80
C ASP A 5 -27.67 6.72 -28.83
N ILE A 6 -28.67 6.13 -29.50
CA ILE A 6 -29.97 6.76 -29.83
C ILE A 6 -30.87 6.89 -28.58
N SER A 7 -30.88 5.87 -27.72
CA SER A 7 -31.73 5.81 -26.53
C SER A 7 -30.97 5.98 -25.22
N SER A 8 -31.69 6.38 -24.16
CA SER A 8 -31.14 6.45 -22.79
C SER A 8 -30.62 5.10 -22.28
N TYR A 9 -31.23 4.01 -22.76
CA TYR A 9 -30.81 2.66 -22.44
C TYR A 9 -29.46 2.30 -23.08
N GLU A 10 -29.26 2.62 -24.36
CA GLU A 10 -28.01 2.38 -25.10
C GLU A 10 -26.85 3.24 -24.59
N ARG A 11 -27.15 4.43 -24.06
CA ARG A 11 -26.16 5.27 -23.36
C ARG A 11 -25.76 4.76 -21.98
N PHE A 12 -26.43 3.71 -21.48
CA PHE A 12 -26.29 3.24 -20.11
C PHE A 12 -26.56 4.33 -19.07
N ASP A 13 -27.50 5.26 -19.34
CA ASP A 13 -27.87 6.31 -18.37
C ASP A 13 -28.45 5.70 -17.06
N TRP A 14 -28.91 4.45 -17.12
CA TRP A 14 -29.38 3.67 -15.97
C TRP A 14 -28.25 3.04 -15.15
N ALA A 15 -27.03 2.97 -15.70
CA ALA A 15 -25.91 2.35 -15.01
C ALA A 15 -25.31 3.33 -14.00
N ILE A 16 -25.16 2.86 -12.77
CA ILE A 16 -24.47 3.59 -11.71
C ILE A 16 -23.05 3.05 -11.65
N PRO A 17 -22.03 3.80 -12.10
CA PRO A 17 -20.66 3.36 -11.97
C PRO A 17 -20.28 3.35 -10.48
N VAL A 18 -19.86 2.18 -9.98
CA VAL A 18 -19.37 2.02 -8.62
C VAL A 18 -17.87 1.79 -8.65
N ILE A 19 -17.15 2.48 -7.78
CA ILE A 19 -15.73 2.21 -7.58
C ILE A 19 -15.59 0.87 -6.84
N GLU A 20 -14.98 -0.11 -7.48
CA GLU A 20 -14.75 -1.42 -6.88
C GLU A 20 -13.53 -1.35 -5.95
N LEU A 21 -13.73 -0.83 -4.74
CA LEU A 21 -12.67 -0.58 -3.75
C LEU A 21 -11.83 -1.82 -3.44
N PHE A 22 -12.46 -3.00 -3.42
CA PHE A 22 -11.75 -4.26 -3.24
C PHE A 22 -10.75 -4.54 -4.39
N HIS A 23 -11.13 -4.29 -5.64
CA HIS A 23 -10.22 -4.44 -6.78
C HIS A 23 -9.08 -3.42 -6.74
N LEU A 24 -9.32 -2.20 -6.24
CA LEU A 24 -8.26 -1.23 -6.02
C LEU A 24 -7.27 -1.71 -4.95
N GLN A 25 -7.78 -2.26 -3.84
CA GLN A 25 -6.93 -2.86 -2.81
C GLN A 25 -6.12 -4.05 -3.35
N MET A 26 -6.75 -4.96 -4.11
CA MET A 26 -6.06 -6.09 -4.76
C MET A 26 -4.96 -5.62 -5.73
N MET A 27 -5.28 -4.62 -6.54
CA MET A 27 -4.33 -4.04 -7.49
C MET A 27 -3.16 -3.41 -6.76
N LEU A 28 -3.41 -2.64 -5.68
CA LEU A 28 -2.35 -2.03 -4.88
C LEU A 28 -1.45 -3.08 -4.23
N ALA A 29 -2.03 -4.13 -3.63
CA ALA A 29 -1.28 -5.26 -3.07
C ALA A 29 -0.40 -5.93 -4.12
N THR A 30 -0.93 -6.14 -5.33
CA THR A 30 -0.20 -6.74 -6.44
C THR A 30 0.97 -5.85 -6.90
N THR A 31 0.73 -4.54 -6.99
CA THR A 31 1.78 -3.57 -7.33
C THR A 31 2.90 -3.59 -6.29
N ILE A 32 2.57 -3.51 -5.00
CA ILE A 32 3.56 -3.56 -3.91
C ILE A 32 4.34 -4.88 -3.94
N LEU A 33 3.63 -6.01 -4.10
CA LEU A 33 4.27 -7.32 -4.23
C LEU A 33 5.30 -7.32 -5.36
N ARG A 34 4.93 -6.85 -6.55
CA ARG A 34 5.81 -6.83 -7.72
C ARG A 34 7.02 -5.91 -7.53
N THR A 35 6.82 -4.75 -6.93
CA THR A 35 7.89 -3.78 -6.65
C THR A 35 8.94 -4.36 -5.70
N HIS A 36 8.51 -5.09 -4.67
CA HIS A 36 9.37 -5.54 -3.57
C HIS A 36 9.67 -7.05 -3.59
N TYR A 37 9.25 -7.77 -4.64
CA TYR A 37 9.40 -9.23 -4.70
C TYR A 37 10.85 -9.68 -4.58
N GLY A 38 11.71 -9.08 -5.41
CA GLY A 38 13.13 -9.40 -5.48
C GLY A 38 13.40 -10.89 -5.70
N ASP A 39 14.53 -11.36 -5.16
CA ASP A 39 15.03 -12.72 -5.33
C ASP A 39 15.13 -13.46 -4.00
N ILE A 40 14.91 -14.78 -4.03
CA ILE A 40 14.93 -15.67 -2.85
C ILE A 40 16.29 -15.63 -2.14
N GLY A 41 17.39 -15.41 -2.86
CA GLY A 41 18.74 -15.33 -2.32
C GLY A 41 19.12 -13.96 -1.74
N VAL A 42 18.25 -12.94 -1.87
CA VAL A 42 18.52 -11.58 -1.39
C VAL A 42 17.79 -11.34 -0.08
N PRO A 43 18.50 -11.30 1.07
CA PRO A 43 17.88 -10.97 2.35
C PRO A 43 17.14 -9.63 2.27
N GLY A 44 15.90 -9.59 2.78
CA GLY A 44 15.06 -8.39 2.74
C GLY A 44 14.06 -8.33 1.59
N SER A 45 14.18 -9.20 0.58
CA SER A 45 13.17 -9.29 -0.48
C SER A 45 11.92 -10.04 0.00
N LEU A 46 10.76 -9.77 -0.60
CA LEU A 46 9.55 -10.55 -0.26
C LEU A 46 9.68 -12.02 -0.68
N ALA A 47 10.44 -12.34 -1.73
CA ALA A 47 10.71 -13.71 -2.14
C ALA A 47 11.54 -14.47 -1.08
N PHE A 48 12.53 -13.81 -0.48
CA PHE A 48 13.31 -14.35 0.64
C PHE A 48 12.38 -14.63 1.83
N TYR A 49 11.53 -13.67 2.21
CA TYR A 49 10.60 -13.86 3.33
C TYR A 49 9.53 -14.91 3.05
N ALA A 50 8.99 -14.96 1.83
CA ALA A 50 8.03 -15.98 1.43
C ALA A 50 8.64 -17.38 1.54
N SER A 51 9.88 -17.55 1.07
CA SER A 51 10.61 -18.83 1.20
C SER A 51 10.89 -19.18 2.67
N MET A 52 11.39 -18.21 3.45
CA MET A 52 11.68 -18.38 4.88
C MET A 52 10.45 -18.79 5.70
N LEU A 53 9.27 -18.27 5.34
CA LEU A 53 7.99 -18.55 6.02
C LEU A 53 7.21 -19.73 5.38
N GLY A 54 7.74 -20.37 4.34
CA GLY A 54 7.08 -21.49 3.66
C GLY A 54 5.82 -21.13 2.87
N ARG A 55 5.72 -19.89 2.37
CA ARG A 55 4.54 -19.36 1.66
C ARG A 55 4.59 -19.61 0.16
N ASN A 56 4.19 -20.80 -0.26
CA ASN A 56 4.27 -21.24 -1.66
C ASN A 56 3.16 -20.69 -2.58
N ARG A 57 2.13 -20.03 -2.03
CA ARG A 57 0.99 -19.51 -2.80
C ARG A 57 1.18 -18.08 -3.31
N VAL A 58 2.30 -17.44 -2.95
CA VAL A 58 2.59 -16.08 -3.38
C VAL A 58 3.38 -16.15 -4.70
N THR A 59 2.71 -15.81 -5.79
CA THR A 59 3.27 -15.78 -7.15
C THR A 59 3.09 -14.40 -7.77
N LEU A 60 3.99 -14.03 -8.69
CA LEU A 60 3.91 -12.74 -9.41
C LEU A 60 2.87 -12.75 -10.53
N ASP A 61 2.69 -13.91 -11.15
CA ASP A 61 1.67 -14.15 -12.16
C ASP A 61 0.40 -14.64 -11.47
N GLY A 62 -0.69 -13.91 -11.70
CA GLY A 62 -1.97 -14.08 -11.01
C GLY A 62 -1.85 -14.23 -9.48
N PRO A 63 -1.37 -13.21 -8.74
CA PRO A 63 -1.17 -13.34 -7.30
C PRO A 63 -2.47 -13.68 -6.57
N ASP A 64 -2.43 -14.71 -5.73
CA ASP A 64 -3.51 -14.99 -4.78
C ASP A 64 -3.61 -13.82 -3.80
N PHE A 65 -4.74 -13.11 -3.82
CA PHE A 65 -4.90 -11.91 -3.01
C PHE A 65 -4.73 -12.19 -1.51
N TYR A 66 -5.32 -13.26 -0.99
CA TYR A 66 -5.28 -13.54 0.45
C TYR A 66 -3.87 -13.92 0.89
N ALA A 67 -3.19 -14.80 0.14
CA ALA A 67 -1.81 -15.18 0.44
C ALA A 67 -0.85 -13.98 0.32
N THR A 68 -1.06 -13.13 -0.70
CA THR A 68 -0.28 -11.90 -0.91
C THR A 68 -0.50 -10.92 0.23
N ASN A 69 -1.75 -10.61 0.56
CA ASN A 69 -2.10 -9.71 1.65
C ASN A 69 -1.53 -10.20 2.99
N GLU A 70 -1.59 -11.50 3.26
CA GLU A 70 -1.01 -12.10 4.44
C GLU A 70 0.51 -11.92 4.49
N LEU A 71 1.22 -12.16 3.38
CA LEU A 71 2.68 -11.93 3.33
C LEU A 71 3.04 -10.47 3.57
N LEU A 72 2.35 -9.55 2.89
CA LEU A 72 2.60 -8.13 2.99
C LEU A 72 2.41 -7.62 4.42
N GLN A 73 1.30 -7.97 5.08
CA GLN A 73 1.03 -7.54 6.45
C GLN A 73 2.04 -8.10 7.45
N HIS A 74 2.36 -9.41 7.40
CA HIS A 74 3.36 -9.97 8.32
C HIS A 74 4.75 -9.38 8.14
N THR A 75 5.14 -9.12 6.88
CA THR A 75 6.43 -8.48 6.60
C THR A 75 6.45 -7.06 7.14
N PHE A 76 5.36 -6.31 6.94
CA PHE A 76 5.21 -4.95 7.45
C PHE A 76 5.28 -4.92 8.98
N ASP A 77 4.48 -5.74 9.67
CA ASP A 77 4.46 -5.79 11.13
C ASP A 77 5.85 -6.12 11.68
N ALA A 78 6.54 -7.11 11.11
CA ALA A 78 7.89 -7.47 11.51
C ALA A 78 8.91 -6.32 11.31
N MET A 79 8.82 -5.60 10.20
CA MET A 79 9.68 -4.46 9.91
C MET A 79 9.40 -3.26 10.81
N VAL A 80 8.13 -2.95 11.10
CA VAL A 80 7.74 -1.89 12.03
C VAL A 80 8.20 -2.22 13.45
N ILE A 81 7.97 -3.45 13.92
CA ILE A 81 8.51 -3.92 15.20
C ILE A 81 10.03 -3.75 15.21
N ARG A 82 10.74 -4.15 14.16
CA ARG A 82 12.19 -3.98 14.09
C ARG A 82 12.60 -2.50 14.15
N ALA A 83 11.90 -1.60 13.47
CA ALA A 83 12.16 -0.17 13.50
C ALA A 83 12.01 0.40 14.92
N TRP A 84 10.95 0.02 15.63
CA TRP A 84 10.76 0.37 17.04
C TRP A 84 11.85 -0.18 17.94
N GLY A 85 12.28 -1.42 17.71
CA GLY A 85 13.40 -2.02 18.47
C GLY A 85 14.69 -1.22 18.32
N LEU A 86 15.00 -0.79 17.09
CA LEU A 86 16.17 0.06 16.82
C LEU A 86 16.07 1.44 17.48
N ASP A 87 14.90 2.07 17.47
CA ASP A 87 14.68 3.39 18.08
C ASP A 87 14.73 3.37 19.61
N LEU A 88 14.25 2.29 20.23
CA LEU A 88 14.24 2.08 21.67
C LEU A 88 15.53 1.44 22.20
N GLY A 89 16.45 1.03 21.32
CA GLY A 89 17.67 0.29 21.71
C GLY A 89 17.36 -1.07 22.34
N CYS A 90 16.25 -1.69 21.93
CA CYS A 90 15.80 -2.98 22.43
C CYS A 90 16.14 -4.09 21.42
N ASP A 91 16.91 -5.08 21.87
CA ASP A 91 17.31 -6.23 21.03
C ASP A 91 16.23 -7.33 20.99
N CYS A 92 15.19 -7.24 21.81
CA CYS A 92 14.13 -8.24 21.88
C CYS A 92 12.73 -7.61 22.02
N VAL A 93 11.71 -8.36 21.57
CA VAL A 93 10.30 -7.95 21.64
C VAL A 93 9.85 -7.69 23.07
N GLN A 94 10.38 -8.45 24.05
CA GLN A 94 10.01 -8.31 25.45
C GLN A 94 10.34 -6.92 26.00
N GLY A 95 11.51 -6.37 25.68
CA GLY A 95 11.90 -5.02 26.11
C GLY A 95 11.01 -3.93 25.50
N MET A 96 10.44 -4.17 24.33
CA MET A 96 9.51 -3.24 23.67
C MET A 96 8.12 -3.26 24.32
N LEU A 97 7.64 -4.42 24.77
CA LEU A 97 6.36 -4.54 25.47
C LEU A 97 6.31 -3.65 26.73
N ASP A 98 7.41 -3.54 27.45
CA ASP A 98 7.50 -2.68 28.64
C ASP A 98 7.28 -1.20 28.31
N TYR A 99 7.68 -0.74 27.11
CA TYR A 99 7.42 0.62 26.63
C TYR A 99 5.99 0.81 26.11
N ILE A 100 5.45 -0.20 25.42
CA ILE A 100 4.06 -0.21 24.94
C ILE A 100 3.09 -0.10 26.12
N LEU A 101 3.32 -0.88 27.19
CA LEU A 101 2.51 -0.86 28.40
C LEU A 101 2.57 0.46 29.16
N GLN A 102 3.57 1.31 28.88
CA GLN A 102 3.69 2.64 29.47
C GLN A 102 3.03 3.73 28.63
N GLU A 103 2.38 3.41 27.50
CA GLU A 103 1.73 4.36 26.57
C GLU A 103 2.67 5.47 26.06
N LYS A 104 3.99 5.23 26.06
CA LYS A 104 4.99 6.22 25.65
C LYS A 104 5.32 6.21 24.16
N LEU A 105 4.79 5.26 23.39
CA LEU A 105 5.12 5.13 21.96
C LEU A 105 4.62 6.31 21.13
N GLU A 106 3.43 6.82 21.42
CA GLU A 106 2.82 7.91 20.64
C GLU A 106 3.70 9.16 20.62
N GLN A 107 4.44 9.41 21.71
CA GLN A 107 5.36 10.55 21.84
C GLN A 107 6.61 10.43 20.95
N ARG A 108 6.87 9.25 20.39
CA ARG A 108 8.06 8.94 19.57
C ARG A 108 7.74 8.61 18.13
N ILE A 109 6.46 8.59 17.75
CA ILE A 109 6.05 8.18 16.40
C ILE A 109 6.70 9.07 15.34
N ASP A 110 6.73 10.38 15.57
CA ASP A 110 7.33 11.35 14.66
C ASP A 110 8.83 11.08 14.47
N ILE A 111 9.55 10.72 15.53
CA ILE A 111 10.98 10.39 15.47
C ILE A 111 11.22 9.15 14.59
N VAL A 112 10.37 8.13 14.73
CA VAL A 112 10.49 6.89 13.93
C VAL A 112 10.15 7.17 12.47
N LEU A 113 9.11 7.96 12.22
CA LEU A 113 8.71 8.36 10.87
C LEU A 113 9.79 9.21 10.19
N ASP A 114 10.34 10.21 10.88
CA ASP A 114 11.42 11.06 10.38
C ASP A 114 12.63 10.22 9.99
N LYS A 115 13.05 9.28 10.84
CA LYS A 115 14.16 8.36 10.53
C LYS A 115 13.87 7.49 9.30
N LEU A 116 12.65 6.98 9.16
CA LEU A 116 12.27 6.16 8.01
C LEU A 116 12.24 6.97 6.71
N MET A 117 11.76 8.21 6.79
CA MET A 117 11.74 9.15 5.67
C MET A 117 13.16 9.54 5.25
N GLU A 118 14.01 9.93 6.21
CA GLU A 118 15.43 10.21 5.98
C GLU A 118 16.13 9.03 5.32
N LEU A 119 15.94 7.81 5.83
CA LEU A 119 16.52 6.60 5.23
C LEU A 119 16.10 6.40 3.77
N SER A 120 14.84 6.72 3.43
CA SER A 120 14.30 6.59 2.08
C SER A 120 14.86 7.61 1.07
N GLU A 121 15.54 8.65 1.56
CA GLU A 121 16.13 9.72 0.75
C GLU A 121 17.66 9.58 0.58
N LEU A 122 18.29 8.62 1.28
CA LEU A 122 19.74 8.42 1.22
C LEU A 122 20.15 7.66 -0.05
N GLU A 123 20.65 8.39 -1.05
CA GLU A 123 21.27 7.81 -2.27
C GLU A 123 22.40 6.81 -1.95
N GLN A 124 23.09 6.99 -0.84
CA GLN A 124 24.21 6.14 -0.39
C GLN A 124 23.77 4.74 0.03
N LEU A 125 22.48 4.56 0.38
CA LEU A 125 21.91 3.28 0.78
C LEU A 125 21.18 2.57 -0.37
N ASN A 126 21.29 3.08 -1.60
CA ASN A 126 20.64 2.50 -2.76
C ASN A 126 21.06 1.04 -2.96
N GLY A 127 20.08 0.13 -3.01
CA GLY A 127 20.29 -1.31 -3.11
C GLY A 127 20.61 -2.03 -1.80
N THR A 128 20.62 -1.35 -0.65
CA THR A 128 20.79 -1.99 0.66
C THR A 128 19.48 -2.58 1.18
N VAL A 129 19.60 -3.60 2.04
CA VAL A 129 18.45 -4.24 2.72
C VAL A 129 17.63 -3.22 3.52
N SER A 130 18.30 -2.29 4.21
CA SER A 130 17.65 -1.27 5.03
C SER A 130 16.86 -0.26 4.21
N MET A 131 17.37 0.15 3.05
CA MET A 131 16.65 1.04 2.13
C MET A 131 15.40 0.37 1.56
N ASN A 132 15.52 -0.87 1.11
CA ASN A 132 14.38 -1.64 0.60
C ASN A 132 13.31 -1.81 1.68
N ALA A 133 13.70 -2.04 2.94
CA ALA A 133 12.77 -2.11 4.06
C ALA A 133 12.05 -0.77 4.31
N ALA A 134 12.76 0.36 4.28
CA ALA A 134 12.15 1.69 4.45
C ALA A 134 11.13 2.00 3.32
N LEU A 135 11.50 1.73 2.07
CA LEU A 135 10.61 1.90 0.92
C LEU A 135 9.39 0.97 0.99
N PHE A 136 9.59 -0.28 1.43
CA PHE A 136 8.50 -1.23 1.64
C PHE A 136 7.53 -0.75 2.73
N ILE A 137 8.04 -0.29 3.88
CA ILE A 137 7.21 0.28 4.96
C ILE A 137 6.38 1.44 4.43
N ARG A 138 7.00 2.40 3.73
CA ARG A 138 6.31 3.55 3.12
C ARG A 138 5.16 3.11 2.21
N ASP A 139 5.42 2.18 1.29
CA ASP A 139 4.42 1.71 0.35
C ASP A 139 3.29 0.95 1.05
N MET A 140 3.62 0.19 2.10
CA MET A 140 2.64 -0.52 2.92
C MET A 140 1.77 0.39 3.79
N LEU A 141 2.27 1.55 4.24
CA LEU A 141 1.44 2.53 4.97
C LEU A 141 0.24 2.98 4.13
N ILE A 142 0.44 3.20 2.83
CA ILE A 142 -0.63 3.55 1.88
C ILE A 142 -1.63 2.38 1.76
N TYR A 143 -1.14 1.15 1.70
CA TYR A 143 -1.99 -0.04 1.63
C TYR A 143 -2.82 -0.25 2.89
N ILE A 144 -2.21 -0.11 4.07
CA ILE A 144 -2.90 -0.24 5.36
C ILE A 144 -3.93 0.86 5.54
N GLU A 145 -3.58 2.11 5.18
CA GLU A 145 -4.51 3.24 5.27
C GLU A 145 -5.74 3.02 4.38
N LEU A 146 -5.53 2.65 3.11
CA LEU A 146 -6.64 2.33 2.20
C LEU A 146 -7.51 1.19 2.75
N SER A 147 -6.89 0.10 3.21
CA SER A 147 -7.60 -1.06 3.79
C SER A 147 -8.41 -0.67 5.04
N SER A 148 -7.84 0.18 5.90
CA SER A 148 -8.49 0.71 7.10
C SER A 148 -9.68 1.59 6.74
N ALA A 149 -9.51 2.52 5.80
CA ALA A 149 -10.55 3.42 5.33
C ALA A 149 -11.72 2.67 4.67
N ILE A 150 -11.43 1.65 3.84
CA ILE A 150 -12.44 0.77 3.23
C ILE A 150 -13.24 0.03 4.32
N LYS A 151 -12.55 -0.58 5.30
CA LYS A 151 -13.21 -1.30 6.40
C LYS A 151 -14.09 -0.40 7.26
N ALA A 152 -13.66 0.84 7.49
CA ALA A 152 -14.40 1.83 8.25
C ALA A 152 -15.57 2.45 7.46
N GLY A 153 -15.60 2.28 6.13
CA GLY A 153 -16.54 2.98 5.26
C GLY A 153 -16.30 4.50 5.20
N ASP A 154 -15.07 4.95 5.50
CA ASP A 154 -14.73 6.37 5.55
C ASP A 154 -14.41 6.90 4.15
N THR A 155 -15.43 7.48 3.52
CA THR A 155 -15.34 8.02 2.16
C THR A 155 -14.36 9.19 2.04
N GLY A 156 -14.13 9.96 3.11
CA GLY A 156 -13.17 11.07 3.12
C GLY A 156 -11.75 10.56 3.02
N ARG A 157 -11.39 9.60 3.89
CA ARG A 157 -10.07 8.96 3.86
C ARG A 157 -9.83 8.16 2.57
N ILE A 158 -10.86 7.47 2.07
CA ILE A 158 -10.78 6.81 0.76
C ILE A 158 -10.46 7.84 -0.33
N HIS A 159 -11.15 8.98 -0.36
CA HIS A 159 -10.93 10.02 -1.35
C HIS A 159 -9.49 10.55 -1.32
N GLU A 160 -8.95 10.83 -0.13
CA GLU A 160 -7.55 11.24 0.03
C GLU A 160 -6.56 10.19 -0.49
N MET A 161 -6.86 8.91 -0.25
CA MET A 161 -6.02 7.80 -0.72
C MET A 161 -6.04 7.60 -2.22
N LEU A 162 -7.10 8.01 -2.94
CA LEU A 162 -7.16 7.83 -4.40
C LEU A 162 -6.01 8.53 -5.13
N VAL A 163 -5.48 9.64 -4.61
CA VAL A 163 -4.32 10.34 -5.18
C VAL A 163 -3.11 9.41 -5.20
N TRP A 164 -2.79 8.80 -4.06
CA TRP A 164 -1.66 7.90 -3.90
C TRP A 164 -1.85 6.61 -4.70
N VAL A 165 -3.03 6.00 -4.62
CA VAL A 165 -3.35 4.78 -5.39
C VAL A 165 -3.15 5.03 -6.89
N THR A 166 -3.51 6.21 -7.40
CA THR A 166 -3.33 6.58 -8.80
C THR A 166 -1.86 6.65 -9.21
N ILE A 167 -1.01 7.21 -8.35
CA ILE A 167 0.44 7.24 -8.58
C ILE A 167 0.99 5.80 -8.61
N PHE A 168 0.57 4.95 -7.68
CA PHE A 168 0.94 3.54 -7.67
C PHE A 168 0.48 2.80 -8.92
N CYS A 169 -0.73 3.08 -9.43
CA CYS A 169 -1.17 2.49 -10.69
C CYS A 169 -0.27 2.90 -11.87
N GLN A 170 0.11 4.17 -11.91
CA GLN A 170 0.92 4.72 -12.98
C GLN A 170 2.33 4.10 -12.99
N VAL A 171 2.97 4.04 -11.82
CA VAL A 171 4.32 3.49 -11.65
C VAL A 171 4.33 1.97 -11.74
N GLY A 172 3.30 1.30 -11.21
CA GLY A 172 3.13 -0.16 -11.23
C GLY A 172 2.70 -0.74 -12.59
N GLY A 173 2.56 0.09 -13.62
CA GLY A 173 2.23 -0.34 -14.98
C GLY A 173 0.76 -0.66 -15.21
N THR A 174 -0.14 -0.39 -14.26
CA THR A 174 -1.59 -0.57 -14.40
C THR A 174 -2.26 0.69 -14.97
N LYS A 175 -1.80 1.11 -16.16
CA LYS A 175 -2.16 2.40 -16.80
C LYS A 175 -3.66 2.61 -16.97
N ASN A 176 -4.44 1.55 -17.23
CA ASN A 176 -5.89 1.66 -17.35
C ASN A 176 -6.53 2.08 -16.02
N TYR A 177 -6.10 1.50 -14.90
CA TYR A 177 -6.55 1.92 -13.57
C TYR A 177 -6.10 3.35 -13.26
N ALA A 178 -4.85 3.70 -13.59
CA ALA A 178 -4.34 5.06 -13.39
C ALA A 178 -5.18 6.09 -14.13
N TYR A 179 -5.52 5.82 -15.40
CA TYR A 179 -6.32 6.70 -16.23
C TYR A 179 -7.74 6.89 -15.69
N GLU A 180 -8.43 5.80 -15.33
CA GLU A 180 -9.79 5.90 -14.78
C GLU A 180 -9.81 6.57 -13.40
N LEU A 181 -8.80 6.36 -12.55
CA LEU A 181 -8.68 7.04 -11.27
C LEU A 181 -8.39 8.54 -11.43
N LEU A 182 -7.56 8.94 -12.40
CA LEU A 182 -7.36 10.36 -12.75
C LEU A 182 -8.66 11.00 -13.21
N ARG A 183 -9.45 10.30 -14.04
CA ARG A 183 -10.75 10.76 -14.50
C ARG A 183 -11.72 10.92 -13.33
N LEU A 184 -11.76 9.94 -12.41
CA LEU A 184 -12.57 9.99 -11.21
C LEU A 184 -12.22 11.20 -10.33
N GLN A 185 -10.93 11.41 -10.06
CA GLN A 185 -10.47 12.55 -9.27
C GLN A 185 -10.81 13.89 -9.93
N ARG A 186 -10.62 14.00 -11.25
CA ARG A 186 -11.02 15.21 -12.00
C ARG A 186 -12.53 15.46 -11.88
N GLY A 187 -13.33 14.38 -11.96
CA GLY A 187 -14.78 14.42 -11.76
C GLY A 187 -15.13 14.99 -10.39
N LEU A 188 -14.61 14.35 -9.33
CA LEU A 188 -14.85 14.73 -7.94
C LEU A 188 -14.37 16.13 -7.59
N LYS A 189 -13.29 16.63 -8.19
CA LYS A 189 -12.70 17.92 -7.83
C LYS A 189 -13.25 19.11 -8.62
N TYR A 190 -13.65 18.90 -9.88
CA TYR A 190 -13.93 20.01 -10.79
C TYR A 190 -15.25 19.89 -11.55
N THR A 191 -15.83 18.69 -11.66
CA THR A 191 -16.99 18.46 -12.53
C THR A 191 -18.26 18.22 -11.73
N TRP A 192 -18.14 17.65 -10.53
CA TRP A 192 -19.26 17.19 -9.70
C TRP A 192 -19.37 17.95 -8.36
N THR A 193 -18.58 18.99 -8.15
CA THR A 193 -18.60 19.83 -6.93
C THR A 193 -19.76 20.82 -6.86
N ASP A 194 -20.45 21.09 -7.98
CA ASP A 194 -21.50 22.10 -8.08
C ASP A 194 -22.90 21.50 -8.33
N GLN A 195 -23.26 20.43 -7.60
CA GLN A 195 -24.65 19.95 -7.49
C GLN A 195 -25.13 19.95 -6.05
#